data_AF-A0A2C5Z1F0-F1
#
_entry.id   AF-A0A2C5Z1F0-F1
#
_cell.length_a   1.000
_cell.length_b   1.000
_cell.length_c   1.000
_cell.angle_alpha   90.00
_cell.angle_beta   90.00
_cell.angle_gamma   90.00
#
_symmetry.space_group_name_H-M   'P 1'
#
loop_
_entity.id
_entity.type
_entity.pdbx_description
1 polymer ?
#
loop_
_entity_poly.entity_id
_entity_poly.type
_entity_poly.pdbx_seq_one_letter_code
_entity_poly.pdbx_strand_id
1 'polypeptide(L)'
;MLNTKINACLASLFLLTLGLELDCKKFECYEDAVHLAGSAEKLPFQCLHGLFRDSLSRQGPCLEKGCPAVKCNAEEELQANQVTVHASQYQPICSCVRYNTVAAHCYNVGCYRELVALSGESGGKLRDICNWHLASRADLRVPVEMLYQDEKGPVCRVSKMSGQVALVGYADYKAACECGVGSVVEDFFNFSIEMPQSVHVKFTIKVVQIIVHHDWALGVNSTEMRRRLHLGDSRDLNLYIIEKIDGSDGQDTRPLDSDRQVYCTPPYGFSRWSVEDLGLPHQDGCILSLGFQFGSVEAFPWIYQEMQRWFGFCTKDGSVEVLTAHCRHNELTRWNSRLQEKGFMIREPNHGFPGSTCGRNEDSQWVVPASDWEPLCDCIRESGKASRESVMAKRYFRIDRDLEDEFDQIQSFYKDTRIQLRLRDLDLRVNERWADGHDSAHMRETLYKGGSRDLNLYYIEAEQLENVVLTKEPLKVYCSFPYSSWWAYLAYSEPEHDGCIVAAGAWPSVTATALQHWMGVMNARDRSCGDPECGPEFAEADKENMYRLLALNRFVPIEKKRPVTARAVAEGLI
;
A
#
# COMPACT_ATOMS: atom_id res chain seq x y z
N MET A 1 2.42 39.14 29.37
CA MET A 1 2.20 37.67 29.25
C MET A 1 2.14 37.27 27.77
N LEU A 2 3.24 37.45 27.01
CA LEU A 2 3.26 37.14 25.57
C LEU A 2 4.58 36.51 25.09
N ASN A 3 5.44 36.00 26.00
CA ASN A 3 6.80 35.55 25.67
C ASN A 3 7.10 34.07 26.00
N THR A 4 6.10 33.28 26.40
CA THR A 4 6.31 31.86 26.79
C THR A 4 5.88 30.84 25.75
N LYS A 5 5.08 31.22 24.73
CA LYS A 5 4.59 30.27 23.70
C LYS A 5 5.56 30.06 22.51
N ILE A 6 6.49 30.98 22.26
CA ILE A 6 7.47 30.87 21.16
C ILE A 6 8.62 29.87 21.50
N ASN A 7 8.93 29.68 22.79
CA ASN A 7 10.01 28.78 23.21
C ASN A 7 9.67 27.29 23.13
N ALA A 8 8.38 26.90 23.15
CA ALA A 8 7.97 25.50 23.05
C ALA A 8 8.03 24.98 21.58
N CYS A 9 7.78 25.86 20.62
CA CYS A 9 7.85 25.53 19.19
C CYS A 9 9.32 25.40 18.71
N LEU A 10 10.23 26.21 19.26
CA LEU A 10 11.67 26.09 19.01
C LEU A 10 12.30 24.86 19.70
N ALA A 11 11.81 24.43 20.87
CA ALA A 11 12.37 23.28 21.58
C ALA A 11 12.06 21.93 20.90
N SER A 12 10.90 21.80 20.25
CA SER A 12 10.50 20.57 19.54
C SER A 12 11.19 20.42 18.18
N LEU A 13 11.54 21.55 17.53
CA LEU A 13 12.38 21.57 16.33
C LEU A 13 13.88 21.35 16.66
N PHE A 14 14.30 21.65 17.90
CA PHE A 14 15.68 21.44 18.36
C PHE A 14 16.02 19.98 18.69
N LEU A 15 15.02 19.15 19.03
CA LEU A 15 15.24 17.71 19.30
C LEU A 15 15.39 16.88 18.01
N LEU A 16 15.00 17.40 16.85
CA LEU A 16 15.24 16.80 15.53
C LEU A 16 16.51 17.33 14.83
N THR A 17 17.23 18.30 15.42
CA THR A 17 18.38 18.98 14.77
C THR A 17 19.69 18.96 15.58
N LEU A 18 19.69 18.40 16.79
CA LEU A 18 20.94 18.08 17.48
C LEU A 18 21.31 16.63 17.16
N GLY A 19 22.25 16.48 16.22
CA GLY A 19 22.91 15.24 15.79
C GLY A 19 23.66 14.52 16.92
N LEU A 20 22.94 14.14 17.97
CA LEU A 20 23.41 13.25 19.00
C LEU A 20 23.41 11.86 18.38
N GLU A 21 24.60 11.40 18.04
CA GLU A 21 24.86 9.98 17.78
C GLU A 21 24.25 9.18 18.93
N LEU A 22 23.13 8.50 18.64
CA LEU A 22 22.45 7.69 19.64
C LEU A 22 23.34 6.51 19.94
N ASP A 23 24.03 6.57 21.07
CA ASP A 23 24.85 5.48 21.56
C ASP A 23 23.95 4.37 22.06
N CYS A 24 23.63 3.42 21.17
CA CYS A 24 22.75 2.29 21.48
C CYS A 24 23.30 1.41 22.61
N LYS A 25 24.59 1.51 22.93
CA LYS A 25 25.21 0.77 24.04
C LYS A 25 24.75 1.25 25.42
N LYS A 26 24.08 2.41 25.49
CA LYS A 26 23.51 2.94 26.73
C LYS A 26 22.24 2.23 27.17
N PHE A 27 21.61 1.45 26.30
CA PHE A 27 20.46 0.63 26.68
C PHE A 27 20.94 -0.53 27.55
N GLU A 28 20.30 -0.72 28.70
CA GLU A 28 20.66 -1.72 29.71
C GLU A 28 20.78 -3.13 29.12
N CYS A 29 19.92 -3.47 28.15
CA CYS A 29 19.85 -4.80 27.54
C CYS A 29 20.67 -4.96 26.25
N TYR A 30 21.53 -3.98 25.91
CA TYR A 30 22.22 -3.97 24.63
C TYR A 30 23.11 -5.21 24.42
N GLU A 31 23.95 -5.53 25.41
CA GLU A 31 24.88 -6.67 25.33
C GLU A 31 24.13 -8.02 25.26
N ASP A 32 22.99 -8.14 25.94
CA ASP A 32 22.12 -9.32 25.85
C ASP A 32 21.50 -9.46 24.46
N ALA A 33 21.04 -8.36 23.87
CA ALA A 33 20.52 -8.36 22.50
C ALA A 33 21.62 -8.70 21.47
N VAL A 34 22.84 -8.17 21.67
CA VAL A 34 24.03 -8.51 20.87
C VAL A 34 24.35 -10.01 20.98
N HIS A 35 24.33 -10.56 22.19
CA HIS A 35 24.57 -11.98 22.44
C HIS A 35 23.54 -12.86 21.73
N LEU A 36 22.25 -12.53 21.86
CA LEU A 36 21.16 -13.25 21.20
C LEU A 36 21.23 -13.11 19.66
N ALA A 37 21.68 -11.97 19.13
CA ALA A 37 21.97 -11.81 17.70
C ALA A 37 23.23 -12.59 17.24
N GLY A 38 24.07 -13.00 18.19
CA GLY A 38 25.34 -13.69 17.99
C GLY A 38 26.55 -12.78 17.77
N SER A 39 26.35 -11.48 17.55
CA SER A 39 27.42 -10.46 17.40
C SER A 39 26.81 -9.07 17.19
N ALA A 40 27.58 -8.01 17.45
CA ALA A 40 27.12 -6.64 17.25
C ALA A 40 26.88 -6.33 15.76
N GLU A 41 27.66 -6.93 14.86
CA GLU A 41 27.53 -6.79 13.41
C GLU A 41 26.26 -7.45 12.87
N LYS A 42 25.78 -8.52 13.55
CA LYS A 42 24.53 -9.20 13.18
C LYS A 42 23.30 -8.52 13.77
N LEU A 43 23.44 -7.75 14.85
CA LEU A 43 22.31 -7.10 15.53
C LEU A 43 21.45 -6.25 14.57
N PRO A 44 22.00 -5.39 13.69
CA PRO A 44 21.20 -4.65 12.71
C PRO A 44 20.36 -5.57 11.82
N PHE A 45 20.96 -6.63 11.30
CA PHE A 45 20.25 -7.61 10.46
C PHE A 45 19.16 -8.35 11.25
N GLN A 46 19.44 -8.76 12.49
CA GLN A 46 18.46 -9.44 13.34
C GLN A 46 17.32 -8.51 13.75
N CYS A 47 17.59 -7.22 13.91
CA CYS A 47 16.58 -6.19 14.10
C CYS A 47 15.75 -5.95 12.83
N LEU A 48 16.35 -5.94 11.64
CA LEU A 48 15.63 -5.66 10.39
C LEU A 48 14.85 -6.88 9.87
N HIS A 49 15.44 -8.07 9.91
CA HIS A 49 14.96 -9.22 9.16
C HIS A 49 14.93 -10.53 9.95
N GLY A 50 15.39 -10.52 11.21
CA GLY A 50 15.65 -11.76 11.94
C GLY A 50 14.97 -11.83 13.30
N LEU A 51 15.75 -12.27 14.29
CA LEU A 51 15.30 -12.63 15.63
C LEU A 51 14.52 -11.53 16.33
N PHE A 52 14.78 -10.25 16.10
CA PHE A 52 14.11 -9.18 16.85
C PHE A 52 12.99 -8.48 16.07
N ARG A 53 12.48 -9.11 15.02
CA ARG A 53 11.47 -8.51 14.15
C ARG A 53 10.06 -8.48 14.75
N ASP A 54 9.71 -9.45 15.60
CA ASP A 54 8.38 -9.54 16.21
C ASP A 54 8.34 -8.97 17.64
N SER A 55 7.20 -9.14 18.32
CA SER A 55 6.98 -8.67 19.70
C SER A 55 7.14 -9.78 20.75
N LEU A 56 7.81 -10.88 20.42
CA LEU A 56 7.96 -12.02 21.34
C LEU A 56 9.26 -11.90 22.14
N SER A 57 9.22 -12.34 23.40
CA SER A 57 10.44 -12.42 24.22
C SER A 57 11.43 -13.41 23.62
N ARG A 58 12.71 -13.08 23.66
CA ARG A 58 13.78 -13.91 23.09
C ARG A 58 14.62 -14.53 24.19
N GLN A 59 14.90 -15.81 24.03
CA GLN A 59 15.69 -16.59 24.97
C GLN A 59 16.79 -17.32 24.21
N GLY A 60 17.98 -17.37 24.79
CA GLY A 60 19.11 -18.07 24.21
C GLY A 60 20.05 -18.63 25.29
N PRO A 61 20.72 -19.75 25.01
CA PRO A 61 21.70 -20.30 25.93
C PRO A 61 22.93 -19.40 26.01
N CYS A 62 23.50 -19.32 27.20
CA CYS A 62 24.86 -18.86 27.40
C CYS A 62 25.82 -20.04 27.29
N LEU A 63 26.81 -19.91 26.41
CA LEU A 63 28.00 -20.75 26.49
C LEU A 63 28.80 -20.31 27.72
N GLU A 64 29.42 -21.26 28.44
CA GLU A 64 30.07 -21.06 29.75
C GLU A 64 31.08 -19.89 29.82
N LYS A 65 31.57 -19.38 28.68
CA LYS A 65 32.52 -18.26 28.57
C LYS A 65 32.00 -17.02 27.83
N GLY A 66 30.73 -17.00 27.42
CA GLY A 66 30.19 -15.98 26.52
C GLY A 66 28.96 -15.23 27.05
N CYS A 67 28.57 -15.47 28.30
CA CYS A 67 27.41 -14.79 28.86
C CYS A 67 27.74 -13.33 29.19
N PRO A 68 26.88 -12.36 28.85
CA PRO A 68 27.05 -10.97 29.27
C PRO A 68 27.19 -10.85 30.79
N ALA A 69 28.07 -9.95 31.24
CA ALA A 69 28.34 -9.76 32.67
C ALA A 69 27.14 -9.16 33.42
N VAL A 70 26.27 -8.44 32.72
CA VAL A 70 25.02 -7.87 33.21
C VAL A 70 23.91 -8.40 32.34
N LYS A 71 22.96 -9.13 32.94
CA LYS A 71 21.78 -9.66 32.25
C LYS A 71 20.59 -8.77 32.52
N CYS A 72 19.81 -8.47 31.50
CA CYS A 72 18.73 -7.49 31.57
C CYS A 72 17.49 -7.93 32.34
N ASN A 73 17.48 -9.16 32.88
CA ASN A 73 16.43 -9.69 33.75
C ASN A 73 17.06 -10.61 34.80
N ALA A 74 18.18 -10.18 35.40
CA ALA A 74 18.94 -11.01 36.35
C ALA A 74 18.16 -11.37 37.63
N GLU A 75 17.08 -10.65 37.96
CA GLU A 75 16.27 -10.85 39.16
C GLU A 75 15.15 -11.89 39.01
N GLU A 76 14.73 -12.20 37.78
CA GLU A 76 13.84 -13.34 37.56
C GLU A 76 14.64 -14.63 37.81
N GLU A 77 14.07 -15.63 38.49
CA GLU A 77 14.70 -16.95 38.79
C GLU A 77 14.98 -17.80 37.53
N LEU A 78 15.49 -17.18 36.47
CA LEU A 78 15.91 -17.79 35.23
C LEU A 78 17.18 -18.59 35.46
N GLN A 79 17.29 -19.69 34.71
CA GLN A 79 18.46 -20.56 34.76
C GLN A 79 19.73 -19.74 34.53
N ALA A 80 20.74 -19.92 35.38
CA ALA A 80 22.01 -19.18 35.34
C ALA A 80 22.69 -19.18 33.95
N ASN A 81 22.34 -20.14 33.09
CA ASN A 81 22.91 -20.33 31.75
C ASN A 81 22.00 -19.85 30.60
N GLN A 82 21.01 -19.00 30.86
CA GLN A 82 20.17 -18.41 29.81
C GLN A 82 20.17 -16.88 29.89
N VAL A 83 19.93 -16.26 28.74
CA VAL A 83 19.65 -14.82 28.58
C VAL A 83 18.25 -14.71 28.01
N THR A 84 17.42 -13.92 28.67
CA THR A 84 16.06 -13.57 28.23
C THR A 84 16.00 -12.07 28.03
N VAL A 85 15.52 -11.63 26.86
CA VAL A 85 15.25 -10.22 26.58
C VAL A 85 13.81 -10.09 26.10
N HIS A 86 13.02 -9.29 26.81
CA HIS A 86 11.63 -9.02 26.45
C HIS A 86 11.54 -8.06 25.27
N ALA A 87 10.39 -8.08 24.56
CA ALA A 87 10.18 -7.19 23.42
C ALA A 87 10.32 -5.71 23.80
N SER A 88 9.76 -5.30 24.94
CA SER A 88 9.90 -3.94 25.47
C SER A 88 11.34 -3.49 25.69
N GLN A 89 12.27 -4.44 25.86
CA GLN A 89 13.68 -4.20 26.14
C GLN A 89 14.52 -4.12 24.86
N TYR A 90 14.33 -5.04 23.90
CA TYR A 90 15.11 -5.00 22.64
C TYR A 90 14.51 -4.09 21.57
N GLN A 91 13.22 -3.73 21.64
CA GLN A 91 12.60 -2.81 20.68
C GLN A 91 13.30 -1.43 20.65
N PRO A 92 13.56 -0.75 21.79
CA PRO A 92 14.32 0.51 21.78
C PRO A 92 15.74 0.37 21.22
N ILE A 93 16.41 -0.76 21.50
CA ILE A 93 17.73 -1.07 20.96
C ILE A 93 17.65 -1.20 19.44
N CYS A 94 16.70 -1.99 18.91
CA CYS A 94 16.53 -2.16 17.49
C CYS A 94 16.13 -0.87 16.78
N SER A 95 15.30 -0.03 17.38
CA SER A 95 15.00 1.31 16.85
C SER A 95 16.25 2.17 16.76
N CYS A 96 17.09 2.18 17.80
CA CYS A 96 18.38 2.89 17.79
C CYS A 96 19.35 2.35 16.74
N VAL A 97 19.49 1.02 16.64
CA VAL A 97 20.38 0.36 15.68
C VAL A 97 19.93 0.64 14.24
N ARG A 98 18.63 0.51 13.95
CA ARG A 98 18.07 0.83 12.63
C ARG A 98 18.28 2.30 12.28
N TYR A 99 18.05 3.21 13.23
CA TYR A 99 18.37 4.61 13.04
C TYR A 99 19.85 4.78 12.62
N ASN A 100 20.79 4.15 13.32
CA ASN A 100 22.20 4.26 12.97
C ASN A 100 22.62 3.46 11.73
N THR A 101 21.76 2.62 11.16
CA THR A 101 22.08 1.80 10.00
C THR A 101 22.04 2.65 8.72
N VAL A 102 23.05 2.46 7.87
CA VAL A 102 23.15 3.10 6.55
C VAL A 102 22.35 2.27 5.53
N ALA A 103 21.56 2.93 4.70
CA ALA A 103 20.71 2.27 3.71
C ALA A 103 21.53 1.59 2.60
N ALA A 104 21.62 0.26 2.65
CA ALA A 104 22.40 -0.55 1.71
C ALA A 104 21.93 -0.43 0.24
N HIS A 105 20.65 -0.15 0.01
CA HIS A 105 20.09 -0.02 -1.34
C HIS A 105 20.60 1.24 -2.07
N CYS A 106 21.08 2.25 -1.34
CA CYS A 106 21.57 3.50 -1.91
C CYS A 106 23.02 3.42 -2.42
N TYR A 107 23.74 2.31 -2.22
CA TYR A 107 25.16 2.18 -2.64
C TYR A 107 25.38 2.25 -4.16
N ASN A 108 24.31 2.13 -4.95
CA ASN A 108 24.32 2.31 -6.41
C ASN A 108 23.99 3.75 -6.84
N VAL A 109 23.83 4.68 -5.90
CA VAL A 109 23.66 6.11 -6.19
C VAL A 109 25.04 6.77 -6.09
N GLY A 110 25.41 7.53 -7.13
CA GLY A 110 26.69 8.25 -7.14
C GLY A 110 26.81 9.18 -5.92
N CYS A 111 28.01 9.32 -5.36
CA CYS A 111 28.30 10.08 -4.14
C CYS A 111 27.76 9.52 -2.81
N TYR A 112 26.97 8.42 -2.83
CA TYR A 112 26.44 7.86 -1.57
C TYR A 112 27.55 7.28 -0.68
N ARG A 113 28.51 6.55 -1.26
CA ARG A 113 29.61 5.95 -0.49
C ARG A 113 30.49 7.00 0.19
N GLU A 114 30.76 8.10 -0.52
CA GLU A 114 31.51 9.24 -0.01
C GLU A 114 30.77 9.93 1.14
N LEU A 115 29.45 10.10 1.02
CA LEU A 115 28.62 10.65 2.08
C LEU A 115 28.59 9.75 3.32
N VAL A 116 28.52 8.43 3.14
CA VAL A 116 28.60 7.43 4.22
C VAL A 116 29.97 7.45 4.91
N ALA A 117 31.05 7.57 4.13
CA ALA A 117 32.40 7.71 4.68
C ALA A 117 32.53 9.02 5.48
N LEU A 118 31.99 10.12 4.95
CA LEU A 118 31.97 11.43 5.62
C LEU A 118 31.16 11.39 6.92
N SER A 119 30.13 10.55 7.00
CA SER A 119 29.34 10.34 8.21
C SER A 119 29.99 9.40 9.23
N GLY A 120 31.16 8.83 8.93
CA GLY A 120 31.80 7.82 9.76
C GLY A 120 30.96 6.54 9.87
N GLU A 121 30.28 6.15 8.80
CA GLU A 121 29.38 5.00 8.71
C GLU A 121 28.15 5.07 9.63
N SER A 122 27.86 6.22 10.23
CA SER A 122 26.64 6.46 11.00
C SER A 122 25.51 6.94 10.11
N GLY A 123 24.40 6.21 10.07
CA GLY A 123 23.17 6.62 9.39
C GLY A 123 22.58 7.92 9.95
N GLY A 124 22.73 8.16 11.27
CA GLY A 124 22.34 9.42 11.90
C GLY A 124 23.12 10.62 11.35
N LYS A 125 24.45 10.56 11.42
CA LYS A 125 25.32 11.62 10.90
C LYS A 125 25.14 11.84 9.40
N LEU A 126 24.90 10.77 8.64
CA LEU A 126 24.63 10.85 7.21
C LEU A 126 23.40 11.73 6.93
N ARG A 127 22.33 11.52 7.70
CA ARG A 127 21.11 12.31 7.57
C ARG A 127 21.30 13.76 7.99
N ASP A 128 22.07 14.02 9.04
CA ASP A 128 22.37 15.39 9.46
C ASP A 128 23.13 16.17 8.37
N ILE A 129 24.17 15.54 7.81
CA ILE A 129 24.92 16.08 6.66
C ILE A 129 23.95 16.35 5.50
N CYS A 130 23.13 15.37 5.14
CA CYS A 130 22.22 15.49 4.00
C CYS A 130 21.14 16.55 4.21
N ASN A 131 20.49 16.62 5.37
CA ASN A 131 19.48 17.62 5.67
C ASN A 131 20.06 19.04 5.61
N TRP A 132 21.24 19.24 6.19
CA TRP A 132 21.92 20.54 6.15
C TRP A 132 22.27 20.98 4.72
N HIS A 133 22.81 20.05 3.91
CA HIS A 133 23.23 20.33 2.54
C HIS A 133 22.03 20.50 1.59
N LEU A 134 20.96 19.70 1.74
CA LEU A 134 19.74 19.84 0.95
C LEU A 134 19.05 21.19 1.19
N ALA A 135 19.07 21.69 2.43
CA ALA A 135 18.51 23.00 2.78
C ALA A 135 19.38 24.17 2.25
N SER A 136 20.71 24.09 2.39
CA SER A 136 21.61 25.18 1.99
C SER A 136 21.93 25.22 0.49
N ARG A 137 21.80 24.09 -0.22
CA ARG A 137 22.27 23.88 -1.60
C ARG A 137 23.76 24.15 -1.80
N ALA A 138 24.55 24.20 -0.73
CA ALA A 138 25.98 24.46 -0.79
C ALA A 138 26.74 23.23 -1.31
N ASP A 139 27.83 23.45 -2.05
CA ASP A 139 28.72 22.36 -2.47
C ASP A 139 29.26 21.59 -1.26
N LEU A 140 29.29 20.27 -1.39
CA LEU A 140 29.78 19.38 -0.34
C LEU A 140 31.31 19.29 -0.42
N ARG A 141 31.98 19.48 0.72
CA ARG A 141 33.43 19.34 0.84
C ARG A 141 33.76 17.92 1.30
N VAL A 142 34.40 17.15 0.43
CA VAL A 142 34.80 15.76 0.71
C VAL A 142 36.33 15.69 0.70
N PRO A 143 36.98 15.15 1.74
CA PRO A 143 38.42 14.87 1.70
C PRO A 143 38.75 13.93 0.53
N VAL A 144 39.82 14.21 -0.21
CA VAL A 144 40.18 13.45 -1.42
C VAL A 144 40.44 11.97 -1.10
N GLU A 145 40.95 11.67 0.10
CA GLU A 145 41.15 10.31 0.61
C GLU A 145 39.84 9.51 0.82
N MET A 146 38.68 10.18 0.89
CA MET A 146 37.37 9.52 1.02
C MET A 146 36.69 9.24 -0.32
N LEU A 147 37.24 9.73 -1.44
CA LEU A 147 36.67 9.49 -2.77
C LEU A 147 36.92 8.04 -3.19
N TYR A 148 35.84 7.29 -3.44
CA TYR A 148 35.96 5.91 -3.89
C TYR A 148 36.33 5.86 -5.38
N GLN A 149 37.43 5.16 -5.70
CA GLN A 149 37.90 4.94 -7.08
C GLN A 149 37.58 3.53 -7.58
N ASP A 150 36.38 3.02 -7.29
CA ASP A 150 35.96 1.71 -7.79
C ASP A 150 35.58 1.82 -9.27
N GLU A 151 36.33 1.14 -10.15
CA GLU A 151 36.12 1.16 -11.61
C GLU A 151 34.74 0.63 -12.03
N LYS A 152 34.06 -0.11 -11.16
CA LYS A 152 32.77 -0.77 -11.46
C LYS A 152 31.55 -0.11 -10.82
N GLY A 153 31.76 0.92 -10.00
CA GLY A 153 30.69 1.63 -9.28
C GLY A 153 30.30 2.97 -9.91
N PRO A 154 29.13 3.52 -9.56
CA PRO A 154 28.76 4.89 -9.92
C PRO A 154 29.70 5.87 -9.21
N VAL A 155 30.51 6.57 -10.00
CA VAL A 155 31.54 7.48 -9.48
C VAL A 155 30.91 8.80 -9.03
N CYS A 156 31.28 9.27 -7.83
CA CYS A 156 30.92 10.60 -7.38
C CYS A 156 31.62 11.67 -8.23
N ARG A 157 30.84 12.53 -8.90
CA ARG A 157 31.39 13.58 -9.75
C ARG A 157 31.85 14.77 -8.90
N VAL A 158 33.13 15.04 -8.95
CA VAL A 158 33.77 16.18 -8.27
C VAL A 158 33.82 17.36 -9.23
N SER A 159 33.23 18.49 -8.85
CA SER A 159 33.17 19.71 -9.66
C SER A 159 34.51 20.46 -9.65
N LYS A 160 35.24 20.42 -8.54
CA LYS A 160 36.53 21.07 -8.38
C LYS A 160 37.39 20.37 -7.33
N MET A 161 38.67 20.18 -7.63
CA MET A 161 39.67 19.76 -6.65
C MET A 161 40.50 20.97 -6.23
N SER A 162 40.73 21.13 -4.92
CA SER A 162 41.57 22.18 -4.36
C SER A 162 42.40 21.61 -3.21
N GLY A 163 43.58 21.07 -3.53
CA GLY A 163 44.45 20.43 -2.56
C GLY A 163 43.88 19.09 -2.08
N GLN A 164 43.70 18.94 -0.77
CA GLN A 164 43.16 17.74 -0.12
C GLN A 164 41.63 17.69 -0.06
N VAL A 165 40.94 18.68 -0.63
CA VAL A 165 39.47 18.75 -0.61
C VAL A 165 38.92 18.74 -2.03
N ALA A 166 37.95 17.86 -2.25
CA ALA A 166 37.09 17.79 -3.41
C ALA A 166 35.75 18.49 -3.12
N LEU A 167 35.26 19.25 -4.08
CA LEU A 167 33.93 19.84 -4.05
C LEU A 167 32.99 18.99 -4.90
N VAL A 168 31.90 18.52 -4.30
CA VAL A 168 30.83 17.77 -4.96
C VAL A 168 29.65 18.72 -5.14
N GLY A 169 29.19 18.88 -6.38
CA GLY A 169 28.11 19.81 -6.70
C GLY A 169 26.77 19.33 -6.16
N TYR A 170 25.84 20.27 -5.92
CA TYR A 170 24.48 19.97 -5.44
C TYR A 170 23.78 18.88 -6.26
N ALA A 171 23.86 18.94 -7.60
CA ALA A 171 23.22 17.96 -8.47
C ALA A 171 23.75 16.53 -8.28
N ASP A 172 25.02 16.38 -7.89
CA ASP A 172 25.69 15.09 -7.78
C ASP A 172 25.41 14.41 -6.44
N TYR A 173 25.36 15.16 -5.32
CA TYR A 173 25.04 14.59 -4.01
C TYR A 173 23.54 14.56 -3.69
N LYS A 174 22.70 15.35 -4.39
CA LYS A 174 21.26 15.47 -4.09
C LYS A 174 20.58 14.10 -4.13
N ALA A 175 20.77 13.32 -5.19
CA ALA A 175 20.13 12.01 -5.33
C ALA A 175 20.57 11.04 -4.22
N ALA A 176 21.85 11.08 -3.83
CA ALA A 176 22.36 10.26 -2.73
C ALA A 176 21.76 10.66 -1.39
N CYS A 177 21.62 11.96 -1.13
CA CYS A 177 20.98 12.46 0.07
C CYS A 177 19.48 12.20 0.11
N GLU A 178 18.77 12.35 -1.01
CA GLU A 178 17.36 11.98 -1.11
C GLU A 178 17.15 10.49 -0.85
N CYS A 179 18.04 9.62 -1.36
CA CYS A 179 18.02 8.19 -1.05
C CYS A 179 18.30 7.91 0.44
N GLY A 180 19.38 8.49 0.98
CA GLY A 180 19.79 8.30 2.37
C GLY A 180 18.76 8.78 3.40
N VAL A 181 18.08 9.90 3.12
CA VAL A 181 17.03 10.43 3.99
C VAL A 181 15.69 9.73 3.74
N GLY A 182 15.35 9.45 2.47
CA GLY A 182 14.09 8.80 2.08
C GLY A 182 13.94 7.38 2.61
N SER A 183 15.05 6.64 2.74
CA SER A 183 15.08 5.30 3.33
C SER A 183 14.44 5.20 4.71
N VAL A 184 14.48 6.27 5.52
CA VAL A 184 13.86 6.26 6.86
C VAL A 184 12.34 6.21 6.78
N VAL A 185 11.74 6.94 5.84
CA VAL A 185 10.28 6.92 5.65
C VAL A 185 9.86 5.54 5.14
N GLU A 186 10.64 4.95 4.24
CA GLU A 186 10.35 3.61 3.73
C GLU A 186 10.53 2.52 4.78
N ASP A 187 11.65 2.51 5.50
CA ASP A 187 11.92 1.56 6.57
C ASP A 187 10.91 1.72 7.72
N PHE A 188 10.51 2.94 8.03
CA PHE A 188 9.47 3.24 9.00
C PHE A 188 8.10 2.71 8.54
N PHE A 189 7.72 2.97 7.29
CA PHE A 189 6.47 2.49 6.71
C PHE A 189 6.44 0.95 6.70
N ASN A 190 7.53 0.32 6.23
CA ASN A 190 7.68 -1.12 6.24
C ASN A 190 7.58 -1.68 7.66
N PHE A 191 8.25 -1.08 8.63
CA PHE A 191 8.16 -1.51 10.02
C PHE A 191 6.74 -1.38 10.61
N SER A 192 6.07 -0.25 10.33
CA SER A 192 4.73 0.01 10.86
C SER A 192 3.65 -0.88 10.23
N ILE A 193 3.90 -1.40 9.03
CA ILE A 193 2.92 -2.15 8.23
C ILE A 193 3.27 -3.64 8.10
N GLU A 194 4.47 -4.09 8.49
CA GLU A 194 4.88 -5.51 8.48
C GLU A 194 4.15 -6.40 9.51
N MET A 195 3.27 -5.84 10.35
CA MET A 195 2.61 -6.55 11.45
C MET A 195 1.45 -7.52 11.09
N PRO A 196 0.81 -7.52 9.90
CA PRO A 196 -0.05 -8.62 9.50
C PRO A 196 0.79 -9.75 8.88
N GLN A 197 1.51 -10.54 9.67
CA GLN A 197 2.07 -11.81 9.16
C GLN A 197 0.98 -12.77 8.66
N SER A 198 -0.28 -12.56 9.06
CA SER A 198 -1.44 -13.35 8.64
C SER A 198 -2.02 -12.96 7.28
N VAL A 199 -1.64 -11.80 6.72
CA VAL A 199 -2.17 -11.31 5.44
C VAL A 199 -1.00 -11.17 4.48
N HIS A 200 -0.99 -11.95 3.40
CA HIS A 200 0.05 -11.93 2.35
C HIS A 200 0.04 -10.64 1.51
N VAL A 201 -0.01 -9.47 2.15
CA VAL A 201 -0.05 -8.15 1.50
C VAL A 201 1.34 -7.53 1.59
N LYS A 202 1.94 -7.25 0.43
CA LYS A 202 3.21 -6.52 0.32
C LYS A 202 2.92 -5.14 -0.24
N PHE A 203 3.18 -4.11 0.56
CA PHE A 203 3.11 -2.73 0.09
C PHE A 203 4.40 -2.39 -0.67
N THR A 204 4.25 -1.65 -1.78
CA THR A 204 5.36 -1.07 -2.53
C THR A 204 5.17 0.44 -2.55
N ILE A 205 6.12 1.18 -1.97
CA ILE A 205 6.05 2.63 -1.94
C ILE A 205 6.28 3.15 -3.34
N LYS A 206 5.26 3.80 -3.91
CA LYS A 206 5.34 4.38 -5.26
C LYS A 206 5.95 5.77 -5.24
N VAL A 207 5.53 6.61 -4.29
CA VAL A 207 5.90 8.03 -4.19
C VAL A 207 5.89 8.44 -2.73
N VAL A 208 6.90 9.23 -2.33
CA VAL A 208 6.94 9.95 -1.05
C VAL A 208 6.98 11.45 -1.37
N GLN A 209 6.09 12.24 -0.74
CA GLN A 209 6.10 13.69 -0.85
C GLN A 209 6.16 14.32 0.54
N ILE A 210 7.03 15.32 0.70
CA ILE A 210 7.11 16.15 1.90
C ILE A 210 6.56 17.52 1.53
N ILE A 211 5.51 17.94 2.22
CA ILE A 211 4.81 19.20 1.95
C ILE A 211 4.77 20.00 3.23
N VAL A 212 5.16 21.27 3.11
CA VAL A 212 5.14 22.22 4.23
C VAL A 212 3.92 23.11 4.06
N HIS A 213 2.87 22.83 4.83
CA HIS A 213 1.65 23.64 4.88
C HIS A 213 1.15 23.70 6.32
N HIS A 214 1.04 24.90 6.88
CA HIS A 214 0.75 25.09 8.31
C HIS A 214 -0.58 24.44 8.73
N ASP A 215 -1.67 24.74 8.02
CA ASP A 215 -3.00 24.22 8.38
C ASP A 215 -3.06 22.69 8.29
N TRP A 216 -2.52 22.10 7.23
CA TRP A 216 -2.49 20.65 7.02
C TRP A 216 -1.60 19.93 8.03
N ALA A 217 -0.48 20.54 8.42
CA ALA A 217 0.38 20.00 9.47
C ALA A 217 -0.38 19.86 10.80
N LEU A 218 -1.31 20.78 11.08
CA LEU A 218 -2.19 20.74 12.26
C LEU A 218 -3.45 19.86 12.06
N GLY A 219 -3.58 19.20 10.91
CA GLY A 219 -4.76 18.41 10.56
C GLY A 219 -5.98 19.25 10.14
N VAL A 220 -5.85 20.58 10.09
CA VAL A 220 -6.93 21.48 9.68
C VAL A 220 -7.23 21.29 8.20
N ASN A 221 -8.53 21.13 7.88
CA ASN A 221 -9.01 20.93 6.51
C ASN A 221 -8.37 19.70 5.83
N SER A 222 -8.25 18.61 6.59
CA SER A 222 -7.68 17.35 6.10
C SER A 222 -8.41 16.79 4.86
N THR A 223 -9.69 17.12 4.69
CA THR A 223 -10.48 16.78 3.50
C THR A 223 -9.90 17.41 2.23
N GLU A 224 -9.60 18.72 2.24
CA GLU A 224 -8.98 19.39 1.09
C GLU A 224 -7.54 18.94 0.88
N MET A 225 -6.80 18.70 1.96
CA MET A 225 -5.46 18.13 1.90
C MET A 225 -5.47 16.79 1.13
N ARG A 226 -6.29 15.83 1.58
CA ARG A 226 -6.42 14.53 0.92
C ARG A 226 -6.81 14.69 -0.54
N ARG A 227 -7.83 15.50 -0.83
CA ARG A 227 -8.26 15.78 -2.21
C ARG A 227 -7.14 16.30 -3.11
N ARG A 228 -6.29 17.20 -2.62
CA ARG A 228 -5.21 17.79 -3.44
C ARG A 228 -3.99 16.90 -3.56
N LEU A 229 -3.74 16.08 -2.55
CA LEU A 229 -2.52 15.28 -2.43
C LEU A 229 -2.73 13.80 -2.77
N HIS A 230 -3.95 13.42 -3.10
CA HIS A 230 -4.25 12.09 -3.62
C HIS A 230 -3.53 11.88 -4.96
N LEU A 231 -2.67 10.87 -5.01
CA LEU A 231 -1.86 10.54 -6.19
C LEU A 231 -2.07 9.09 -6.64
N GLY A 232 -2.71 8.27 -5.81
CA GLY A 232 -3.00 6.87 -6.07
C GLY A 232 -4.31 6.64 -6.83
N ASP A 233 -4.55 5.40 -7.23
CA ASP A 233 -5.89 4.90 -7.55
C ASP A 233 -6.50 4.16 -6.34
N SER A 234 -7.67 3.53 -6.50
CA SER A 234 -8.36 2.78 -5.43
C SER A 234 -7.60 1.54 -4.91
N ARG A 235 -6.43 1.22 -5.48
CA ARG A 235 -5.53 0.15 -5.02
C ARG A 235 -4.36 0.70 -4.19
N ASP A 236 -4.12 1.99 -4.28
CA ASP A 236 -3.00 2.66 -3.66
C ASP A 236 -3.41 3.21 -2.30
N LEU A 237 -2.72 2.77 -1.26
CA LEU A 237 -2.84 3.39 0.05
C LEU A 237 -2.20 4.78 -0.01
N ASN A 238 -3.03 5.82 0.00
CA ASN A 238 -2.55 7.18 0.22
C ASN A 238 -2.33 7.38 1.72
N LEU A 239 -1.06 7.42 2.14
CA LEU A 239 -0.68 7.61 3.54
C LEU A 239 -0.24 9.05 3.78
N TYR A 240 -0.91 9.74 4.69
CA TYR A 240 -0.62 11.11 5.08
C TYR A 240 -0.08 11.12 6.52
N ILE A 241 1.12 11.68 6.71
CA ILE A 241 1.72 11.85 8.03
C ILE A 241 1.78 13.35 8.32
N ILE A 242 1.10 13.79 9.38
CA ILE A 242 0.98 15.20 9.78
C ILE A 242 1.62 15.43 11.15
N GLU A 243 1.82 16.69 11.55
CA GLU A 243 2.38 17.01 12.87
C GLU A 243 1.40 16.66 14.00
N LYS A 244 1.88 16.83 15.23
CA LYS A 244 1.09 16.62 16.43
C LYS A 244 -0.16 17.50 16.43
N ILE A 245 -1.32 16.87 16.52
CA ILE A 245 -2.57 17.55 16.81
C ILE A 245 -2.63 17.82 18.31
N ASP A 246 -2.59 19.09 18.70
CA ASP A 246 -2.90 19.49 20.07
C ASP A 246 -4.43 19.44 20.24
N GLY A 247 -4.92 18.56 21.13
CA GLY A 247 -6.33 18.18 21.26
C GLY A 247 -7.32 19.26 21.72
N SER A 248 -7.04 20.55 21.51
CA SER A 248 -7.91 21.64 21.94
C SER A 248 -9.04 21.99 20.96
N ASP A 249 -8.93 21.67 19.67
CA ASP A 249 -9.91 22.11 18.63
C ASP A 249 -10.37 20.94 17.71
N GLY A 250 -11.01 19.92 18.28
CA GLY A 250 -11.40 18.68 17.59
C GLY A 250 -12.44 18.79 16.47
N GLN A 251 -12.97 19.98 16.14
CA GLN A 251 -13.86 20.14 14.98
C GLN A 251 -13.11 20.32 13.66
N ASP A 252 -11.95 20.98 13.68
CA ASP A 252 -11.23 21.33 12.46
C ASP A 252 -10.33 20.20 11.94
N THR A 253 -10.08 19.19 12.78
CA THR A 253 -9.17 18.08 12.50
C THR A 253 -9.84 16.82 11.97
N ARG A 254 -11.17 16.85 11.77
CA ARG A 254 -11.90 15.69 11.22
C ARG A 254 -11.29 15.26 9.88
N PRO A 255 -11.15 13.95 9.64
CA PRO A 255 -11.72 12.83 10.41
C PRO A 255 -10.82 12.29 11.53
N LEU A 256 -9.67 12.91 11.81
CA LEU A 256 -8.83 12.50 12.94
C LEU A 256 -9.50 12.82 14.27
N ASP A 257 -9.65 11.78 15.08
CA ASP A 257 -9.99 11.87 16.49
C ASP A 257 -8.71 12.19 17.29
N SER A 258 -8.78 13.17 18.20
CA SER A 258 -7.66 13.55 19.07
C SER A 258 -7.15 12.39 19.92
N ASP A 259 -8.03 11.43 20.21
CA ASP A 259 -7.69 10.27 21.04
C ASP A 259 -7.00 9.16 20.24
N ARG A 260 -7.41 8.95 18.99
CA ARG A 260 -6.84 7.89 18.13
C ARG A 260 -5.61 8.34 17.37
N GLN A 261 -5.60 9.59 16.92
CA GLN A 261 -4.58 10.24 16.08
C GLN A 261 -4.17 9.46 14.82
N VAL A 262 -4.96 8.45 14.46
CA VAL A 262 -4.89 7.68 13.23
C VAL A 262 -6.32 7.54 12.74
N TYR A 263 -6.51 7.74 11.45
CA TYR A 263 -7.76 7.50 10.77
C TYR A 263 -7.48 6.92 9.41
N CYS A 264 -8.19 5.86 9.06
CA CYS A 264 -8.24 5.39 7.69
C CYS A 264 -9.67 5.41 7.16
N THR A 265 -9.85 5.80 5.92
CA THR A 265 -11.13 5.61 5.23
C THR A 265 -11.43 4.12 5.14
N PRO A 266 -12.65 3.67 5.44
CA PRO A 266 -13.06 2.32 5.08
C PRO A 266 -13.22 2.23 3.54
N PRO A 267 -13.17 1.01 2.98
CA PRO A 267 -13.25 0.84 1.54
C PRO A 267 -14.61 1.29 0.99
N TYR A 268 -14.56 1.99 -0.14
CA TYR A 268 -15.71 2.54 -0.83
C TYR A 268 -16.71 1.44 -1.25
N GLY A 269 -18.00 1.74 -1.19
CA GLY A 269 -19.06 0.86 -1.72
C GLY A 269 -19.53 -0.28 -0.81
N PHE A 270 -18.96 -0.44 0.39
CA PHE A 270 -19.42 -1.44 1.35
C PHE A 270 -20.58 -0.91 2.20
N SER A 271 -21.76 -1.54 2.07
CA SER A 271 -23.00 -1.13 2.74
C SER A 271 -22.90 -1.06 4.27
N ARG A 272 -21.98 -1.82 4.89
CA ARG A 272 -21.74 -1.76 6.34
C ARG A 272 -21.09 -0.45 6.80
N TRP A 273 -20.48 0.31 5.90
CA TRP A 273 -19.82 1.58 6.18
C TRP A 273 -20.63 2.79 5.67
N SER A 274 -21.85 2.58 5.17
CA SER A 274 -22.73 3.63 4.63
C SER A 274 -23.21 4.66 5.66
N VAL A 275 -22.88 4.46 6.94
CA VAL A 275 -23.21 5.38 8.05
C VAL A 275 -22.14 6.46 8.20
N GLU A 276 -20.93 6.23 7.67
CA GLU A 276 -19.87 7.22 7.65
C GLU A 276 -19.89 7.93 6.30
N ASP A 277 -19.82 9.26 6.32
CA ASP A 277 -19.65 10.05 5.10
C ASP A 277 -18.23 9.81 4.58
N LEU A 278 -18.08 8.78 3.73
CA LEU A 278 -16.80 8.29 3.22
C LEU A 278 -16.09 9.31 2.32
N GLY A 279 -16.77 10.42 2.01
CA GLY A 279 -16.26 11.41 1.09
C GLY A 279 -16.16 10.88 -0.34
N LEU A 280 -15.53 11.66 -1.20
CA LEU A 280 -15.27 11.31 -2.58
C LEU A 280 -14.06 10.35 -2.67
N PRO A 281 -13.91 9.55 -3.75
CA PRO A 281 -12.82 8.58 -3.90
C PRO A 281 -11.40 9.13 -3.65
N HIS A 282 -11.16 10.41 -3.97
CA HIS A 282 -9.89 11.10 -3.70
C HIS A 282 -9.62 11.40 -2.22
N GLN A 283 -10.51 10.98 -1.32
CA GLN A 283 -10.32 11.05 0.12
C GLN A 283 -9.88 9.70 0.71
N ASP A 284 -9.79 8.66 -0.13
CA ASP A 284 -9.33 7.34 0.30
C ASP A 284 -7.86 7.37 0.74
N GLY A 285 -7.57 6.70 1.85
CA GLY A 285 -6.26 6.62 2.47
C GLY A 285 -6.29 6.68 3.99
N CYS A 286 -5.11 6.75 4.58
CA CYS A 286 -4.90 6.85 6.01
C CYS A 286 -4.18 8.16 6.37
N ILE A 287 -4.61 8.84 7.42
CA ILE A 287 -3.91 9.99 8.01
C ILE A 287 -3.44 9.63 9.41
N LEU A 288 -2.18 9.92 9.73
CA LEU A 288 -1.61 9.73 11.05
C LEU A 288 -0.95 11.02 11.57
N SER A 289 -1.13 11.33 12.85
CA SER A 289 -0.48 12.47 13.52
C SER A 289 0.75 12.05 14.31
N LEU A 290 1.90 12.70 14.04
CA LEU A 290 3.20 12.48 14.70
C LEU A 290 3.20 12.78 16.20
N GLY A 291 2.13 13.39 16.72
CA GLY A 291 1.93 13.59 18.16
C GLY A 291 1.65 12.32 18.95
N PHE A 292 1.25 11.28 18.23
CA PHE A 292 1.14 9.93 18.75
C PHE A 292 2.58 9.54 19.06
N GLN A 293 2.87 8.81 20.14
CA GLN A 293 4.25 8.37 20.38
C GLN A 293 4.70 7.46 19.22
N PHE A 294 5.20 8.08 18.16
CA PHE A 294 5.37 7.47 16.85
C PHE A 294 6.60 6.59 16.95
N GLY A 295 6.39 5.28 17.09
CA GLY A 295 7.41 4.29 17.43
C GLY A 295 7.30 3.70 18.84
N SER A 296 6.33 4.12 19.66
CA SER A 296 5.99 3.37 20.88
C SER A 296 5.22 2.11 20.50
N VAL A 297 5.44 1.05 21.29
CA VAL A 297 4.74 -0.23 21.13
C VAL A 297 3.22 -0.07 21.23
N GLU A 298 2.76 0.99 21.91
CA GLU A 298 1.36 1.34 22.10
C GLU A 298 0.69 1.91 20.85
N ALA A 299 1.46 2.39 19.86
CA ALA A 299 0.94 2.93 18.60
C ALA A 299 0.48 1.90 17.60
N PHE A 300 1.21 0.79 17.53
CA PHE A 300 0.99 -0.21 16.50
C PHE A 300 -0.40 -0.81 16.51
N PRO A 301 -1.03 -1.13 17.66
CA PRO A 301 -2.40 -1.64 17.67
C PRO A 301 -3.41 -0.71 16.99
N TRP A 302 -3.28 0.61 17.17
CA TRP A 302 -4.19 1.59 16.58
C TRP A 302 -3.98 1.75 15.08
N ILE A 303 -2.71 1.86 14.65
CA ILE A 303 -2.36 1.90 13.21
C ILE A 303 -2.87 0.63 12.53
N TYR A 304 -2.63 -0.52 13.14
CA TYR A 304 -3.06 -1.82 12.63
C TYR A 304 -4.58 -1.91 12.52
N GLN A 305 -5.31 -1.48 13.56
CA GLN A 305 -6.77 -1.50 13.54
C GLN A 305 -7.36 -0.61 12.44
N GLU A 306 -6.84 0.61 12.26
CA GLU A 306 -7.32 1.49 11.19
C GLU A 306 -6.88 0.99 9.80
N MET A 307 -5.71 0.37 9.67
CA MET A 307 -5.30 -0.30 8.42
C MET A 307 -6.21 -1.50 8.10
N GLN A 308 -6.59 -2.29 9.10
CA GLN A 308 -7.57 -3.36 8.94
C GLN A 308 -8.92 -2.81 8.46
N ARG A 309 -9.34 -1.66 9.00
CA ARG A 309 -10.54 -0.95 8.54
C ARG A 309 -10.41 -0.51 7.08
N TRP A 310 -9.26 0.02 6.66
CA TRP A 310 -8.99 0.37 5.27
C TRP A 310 -9.09 -0.83 4.33
N PHE A 311 -8.60 -2.00 4.77
CA PHE A 311 -8.79 -3.26 4.04
C PHE A 311 -10.24 -3.78 4.04
N GLY A 312 -11.16 -3.14 4.76
CA GLY A 312 -12.56 -3.55 4.86
C GLY A 312 -12.88 -4.53 5.97
N PHE A 313 -11.95 -4.81 6.87
CA PHE A 313 -12.22 -5.62 8.04
C PHE A 313 -13.03 -4.80 9.05
N CYS A 314 -14.14 -5.36 9.56
CA CYS A 314 -14.93 -4.71 10.60
C CYS A 314 -14.17 -4.72 11.93
N THR A 315 -13.97 -3.55 12.52
CA THR A 315 -13.16 -3.36 13.74
C THR A 315 -13.97 -3.25 15.03
N LYS A 316 -15.30 -3.43 14.98
CA LYS A 316 -16.11 -3.51 16.20
C LYS A 316 -16.08 -4.94 16.75
N ASP A 317 -15.23 -5.08 17.77
CA ASP A 317 -15.11 -6.17 18.73
C ASP A 317 -14.23 -7.35 18.31
N GLY A 318 -12.98 -7.33 18.82
CA GLY A 318 -12.18 -8.51 19.14
C GLY A 318 -11.88 -9.48 17.99
N SER A 319 -10.69 -9.37 17.41
CA SER A 319 -10.02 -10.44 16.66
C SER A 319 -10.91 -11.17 15.63
N VAL A 320 -10.97 -10.59 14.43
CA VAL A 320 -11.48 -11.26 13.22
C VAL A 320 -10.84 -12.64 13.03
N GLU A 321 -9.62 -12.87 13.52
CA GLU A 321 -8.95 -14.18 13.48
C GLU A 321 -9.62 -15.21 14.38
N VAL A 322 -10.03 -14.85 15.61
CA VAL A 322 -10.79 -15.73 16.51
C VAL A 322 -12.18 -15.99 15.95
N LEU A 323 -12.88 -14.96 15.47
CA LEU A 323 -14.23 -15.12 14.92
C LEU A 323 -14.23 -15.90 13.60
N THR A 324 -13.25 -15.66 12.72
CA THR A 324 -13.09 -16.40 11.45
C THR A 324 -12.65 -17.84 11.69
N ALA A 325 -11.75 -18.09 12.65
CA ALA A 325 -11.40 -19.45 13.06
C ALA A 325 -12.61 -20.18 13.68
N HIS A 326 -13.41 -19.48 14.49
CA HIS A 326 -14.63 -19.98 15.11
C HIS A 326 -15.72 -20.31 14.07
N CYS A 327 -15.97 -19.42 13.11
CA CYS A 327 -16.94 -19.64 12.03
C CYS A 327 -16.52 -20.75 11.05
N ARG A 328 -15.22 -21.08 10.95
CA ARG A 328 -14.69 -22.10 10.03
C ARG A 328 -14.57 -23.51 10.64
N HIS A 329 -14.46 -23.64 11.97
CA HIS A 329 -14.30 -24.94 12.65
C HIS A 329 -15.54 -25.30 13.48
N ASN A 330 -16.39 -26.19 12.95
CA ASN A 330 -17.54 -26.78 13.64
C ASN A 330 -17.20 -27.54 14.95
N GLU A 331 -15.93 -27.78 15.25
CA GLU A 331 -15.51 -28.57 16.41
C GLU A 331 -15.29 -27.75 17.68
N LEU A 332 -15.05 -26.43 17.58
CA LEU A 332 -14.88 -25.55 18.75
C LEU A 332 -16.20 -25.27 19.48
N THR A 333 -17.35 -25.50 18.85
CA THR A 333 -18.70 -25.38 19.43
C THR A 333 -19.19 -26.65 20.14
N ARG A 334 -18.42 -27.74 20.13
CA ARG A 334 -18.76 -28.99 20.85
C ARG A 334 -18.28 -29.02 22.31
N TRP A 335 -17.75 -27.92 22.84
CA TRP A 335 -17.42 -27.87 24.25
C TRP A 335 -18.69 -27.64 25.09
N ASN A 336 -19.21 -28.76 25.60
CA ASN A 336 -20.31 -28.90 26.57
C ASN A 336 -21.74 -28.59 26.06
N SER A 337 -22.41 -29.64 25.58
CA SER A 337 -23.79 -29.68 25.05
C SER A 337 -24.91 -29.14 25.97
N ARG A 338 -24.64 -28.76 27.22
CA ARG A 338 -25.67 -28.22 28.13
C ARG A 338 -25.88 -26.70 28.03
N LEU A 339 -25.02 -25.96 27.33
CA LEU A 339 -25.13 -24.49 27.19
C LEU A 339 -25.39 -24.02 25.75
N GLN A 340 -25.57 -24.95 24.79
CA GLN A 340 -25.75 -24.62 23.37
C GLN A 340 -27.00 -23.78 23.06
N GLU A 341 -27.99 -23.71 23.95
CA GLU A 341 -29.19 -22.89 23.72
C GLU A 341 -28.99 -21.39 23.98
N LYS A 342 -27.83 -20.93 24.48
CA LYS A 342 -27.68 -19.55 25.01
C LYS A 342 -26.63 -18.64 24.35
N GLY A 343 -25.81 -19.10 23.41
CA GLY A 343 -24.88 -18.24 22.65
C GLY A 343 -23.41 -18.66 22.72
N PHE A 344 -22.52 -17.83 22.17
CA PHE A 344 -21.06 -18.04 22.16
C PHE A 344 -20.40 -17.27 23.32
N MET A 345 -19.51 -17.96 24.05
CA MET A 345 -18.86 -17.43 25.25
C MET A 345 -17.45 -16.92 24.92
N ILE A 346 -17.18 -15.66 25.23
CA ILE A 346 -15.85 -15.06 25.20
C ILE A 346 -15.36 -14.96 26.64
N ARG A 347 -14.26 -15.67 26.97
CA ARG A 347 -13.60 -15.48 28.26
C ARG A 347 -12.95 -14.10 28.29
N GLU A 348 -13.28 -13.31 29.31
CA GLU A 348 -12.68 -12.01 29.56
C GLU A 348 -11.15 -12.12 29.61
N PRO A 349 -10.41 -11.32 28.83
CA PRO A 349 -9.11 -10.82 29.27
C PRO A 349 -9.37 -9.86 30.44
N ASN A 350 -8.43 -9.74 31.39
CA ASN A 350 -8.57 -9.07 32.70
C ASN A 350 -9.00 -7.58 32.74
N HIS A 351 -9.53 -7.02 31.66
CA HIS A 351 -10.03 -5.65 31.56
C HIS A 351 -11.44 -5.68 30.94
N GLY A 352 -12.46 -5.40 31.77
CA GLY A 352 -13.86 -5.47 31.37
C GLY A 352 -14.21 -4.60 30.16
N PHE A 353 -15.23 -5.02 29.40
CA PHE A 353 -15.67 -4.33 28.19
C PHE A 353 -16.50 -3.07 28.50
N PRO A 354 -16.31 -1.95 27.78
CA PRO A 354 -17.14 -0.75 27.94
C PRO A 354 -18.61 -1.01 27.56
N GLY A 355 -19.53 -0.35 28.27
CA GLY A 355 -20.96 -0.69 28.40
C GLY A 355 -21.89 -0.52 27.19
N SER A 356 -21.40 -0.67 25.96
CA SER A 356 -22.20 -0.61 24.73
C SER A 356 -21.85 -1.70 23.71
N THR A 357 -21.53 -2.90 24.19
CA THR A 357 -21.17 -4.06 23.37
C THR A 357 -22.36 -5.02 23.15
N CYS A 358 -22.32 -5.79 22.07
CA CYS A 358 -23.39 -6.67 21.58
C CYS A 358 -23.52 -8.01 22.34
N GLY A 359 -23.26 -8.01 23.65
CA GLY A 359 -23.35 -9.20 24.49
C GLY A 359 -23.91 -8.87 25.87
N ARG A 360 -24.08 -9.90 26.69
CA ARG A 360 -24.48 -9.75 28.09
C ARG A 360 -23.44 -10.43 28.96
N ASN A 361 -23.12 -9.81 30.09
CA ASN A 361 -22.33 -10.44 31.11
C ASN A 361 -23.24 -11.42 31.87
N GLU A 362 -22.98 -12.72 31.71
CA GLU A 362 -23.64 -13.78 32.47
C GLU A 362 -22.55 -14.56 33.22
N ASP A 363 -22.66 -14.64 34.55
CA ASP A 363 -21.76 -15.42 35.41
C ASP A 363 -20.25 -15.15 35.20
N SER A 364 -19.88 -13.87 35.10
CA SER A 364 -18.48 -13.42 34.86
C SER A 364 -17.93 -13.83 33.49
N GLN A 365 -18.81 -14.11 32.53
CA GLN A 365 -18.46 -14.43 31.15
C GLN A 365 -19.25 -13.54 30.20
N TRP A 366 -18.62 -13.12 29.11
CA TRP A 366 -19.29 -12.34 28.09
C TRP A 366 -19.95 -13.28 27.08
N VAL A 367 -21.28 -13.22 26.97
CA VAL A 367 -22.06 -14.09 26.10
C VAL A 367 -22.66 -13.28 24.97
N VAL A 368 -22.39 -13.70 23.72
CA VAL A 368 -23.00 -13.14 22.52
C VAL A 368 -24.11 -14.09 22.04
N PRO A 369 -25.37 -13.64 21.95
CA PRO A 369 -26.49 -14.47 21.50
C PRO A 369 -26.26 -15.02 20.08
N ALA A 370 -26.74 -16.23 19.80
CA ALA A 370 -26.67 -16.85 18.47
C ALA A 370 -27.24 -15.95 17.36
N SER A 371 -28.36 -15.26 17.65
CA SER A 371 -28.99 -14.31 16.73
C SER A 371 -28.05 -13.21 16.22
N ASP A 372 -27.03 -12.86 16.99
CA ASP A 372 -26.19 -11.70 16.73
C ASP A 372 -24.90 -12.09 15.98
N TRP A 373 -24.45 -13.34 16.10
CA TRP A 373 -23.22 -13.82 15.43
C TRP A 373 -23.46 -14.82 14.29
N GLU A 374 -24.56 -15.59 14.29
CA GLU A 374 -24.88 -16.55 13.22
C GLU A 374 -24.95 -15.88 11.84
N PRO A 375 -25.64 -14.73 11.65
CA PRO A 375 -25.66 -14.05 10.36
C PRO A 375 -24.26 -13.63 9.86
N LEU A 376 -23.33 -13.36 10.78
CA LEU A 376 -21.96 -13.01 10.45
C LEU A 376 -21.15 -14.25 10.00
N CYS A 377 -21.31 -15.38 10.69
CA CYS A 377 -20.69 -16.64 10.29
C CYS A 377 -21.28 -17.19 8.99
N ASP A 378 -22.58 -17.05 8.76
CA ASP A 378 -23.23 -17.42 7.49
C ASP A 378 -22.69 -16.55 6.36
N CYS A 379 -22.60 -15.24 6.56
CA CYS A 379 -21.98 -14.31 5.59
C CYS A 379 -20.54 -14.71 5.24
N ILE A 380 -19.70 -15.06 6.24
CA ILE A 380 -18.30 -15.51 6.02
C ILE A 380 -18.26 -16.86 5.28
N ARG A 381 -19.19 -17.77 5.60
CA ARG A 381 -19.26 -19.11 5.00
C ARG A 381 -19.74 -19.03 3.56
N GLU A 382 -20.70 -18.15 3.27
CA GLU A 382 -21.28 -17.93 1.95
C GLU A 382 -20.32 -17.18 1.04
N SER A 383 -19.67 -16.11 1.52
CA SER A 383 -18.64 -15.40 0.75
C SER A 383 -17.41 -16.26 0.45
N GLY A 384 -17.02 -17.16 1.36
CA GLY A 384 -15.96 -18.15 1.13
C GLY A 384 -16.32 -19.28 0.16
N LYS A 385 -17.61 -19.63 0.03
CA LYS A 385 -18.10 -20.68 -0.90
C LYS A 385 -18.40 -20.13 -2.29
N ALA A 386 -19.02 -18.95 -2.38
CA ALA A 386 -19.34 -18.29 -3.65
C ALA A 386 -18.09 -18.08 -4.53
N SER A 387 -16.96 -17.70 -3.92
CA SER A 387 -15.70 -17.50 -4.64
C SER A 387 -15.06 -18.78 -5.20
N ARG A 388 -15.29 -19.97 -4.62
CA ARG A 388 -14.64 -21.22 -5.08
C ARG A 388 -15.50 -22.06 -6.00
N GLU A 389 -16.82 -21.86 -5.96
CA GLU A 389 -17.77 -22.63 -6.76
C GLU A 389 -18.19 -21.96 -8.06
N SER A 390 -17.96 -20.64 -8.19
CA SER A 390 -18.19 -19.88 -9.42
C SER A 390 -17.54 -20.52 -10.65
N VAL A 391 -18.25 -20.48 -11.78
CA VAL A 391 -17.77 -21.02 -13.07
C VAL A 391 -16.54 -20.26 -13.53
N MET A 392 -16.51 -18.94 -13.37
CA MET A 392 -15.36 -18.10 -13.75
C MET A 392 -14.21 -18.29 -12.79
N ALA A 393 -14.47 -18.36 -11.48
CA ALA A 393 -13.44 -18.61 -10.49
C ALA A 393 -12.81 -20.00 -10.66
N LYS A 394 -13.58 -21.02 -11.09
CA LYS A 394 -13.04 -22.34 -11.44
C LYS A 394 -12.25 -22.31 -12.75
N ARG A 395 -12.78 -21.65 -13.78
CA ARG A 395 -12.13 -21.52 -15.10
C ARG A 395 -10.80 -20.77 -15.01
N TYR A 396 -10.74 -19.76 -14.16
CA TYR A 396 -9.55 -18.94 -13.96
C TYR A 396 -8.93 -19.18 -12.58
N PHE A 397 -9.15 -20.32 -11.90
CA PHE A 397 -8.51 -20.57 -10.60
C PHE A 397 -6.98 -20.66 -10.75
N ARG A 398 -6.52 -21.07 -11.93
CA ARG A 398 -5.12 -20.97 -12.39
C ARG A 398 -4.98 -19.74 -13.27
N ILE A 399 -5.27 -18.61 -12.63
CA ILE A 399 -5.47 -17.29 -13.23
C ILE A 399 -4.50 -17.02 -14.38
N ASP A 400 -3.20 -17.26 -14.15
CA ASP A 400 -2.17 -16.90 -15.12
C ASP A 400 -2.25 -17.74 -16.40
N ARG A 401 -2.35 -19.07 -16.29
CA ARG A 401 -2.19 -19.94 -17.46
C ARG A 401 -3.42 -19.96 -18.37
N ASP A 402 -4.61 -20.18 -17.82
CA ASP A 402 -5.78 -20.48 -18.65
C ASP A 402 -6.32 -19.20 -19.32
N LEU A 403 -6.08 -18.02 -18.74
CA LEU A 403 -6.39 -16.74 -19.37
C LEU A 403 -5.31 -16.30 -20.37
N GLU A 404 -4.03 -16.55 -20.09
CA GLU A 404 -2.96 -16.35 -21.07
C GLU A 404 -3.21 -17.19 -22.32
N ASP A 405 -3.58 -18.46 -22.17
CA ASP A 405 -3.92 -19.35 -23.29
C ASP A 405 -5.11 -18.81 -24.11
N GLU A 406 -6.13 -18.26 -23.44
CA GLU A 406 -7.28 -17.63 -24.09
C GLU A 406 -6.90 -16.35 -24.85
N PHE A 407 -6.04 -15.52 -24.25
CA PHE A 407 -5.57 -14.29 -24.85
C PHE A 407 -4.63 -14.55 -26.04
N ASP A 408 -3.77 -15.57 -25.94
CA ASP A 408 -2.91 -16.04 -27.02
C ASP A 408 -3.73 -16.54 -28.21
N GLN A 409 -4.85 -17.22 -27.95
CA GLN A 409 -5.81 -17.61 -29.00
C GLN A 409 -6.42 -16.37 -29.67
N ILE A 410 -6.88 -15.38 -28.90
CA ILE A 410 -7.39 -14.11 -29.47
C ILE A 410 -6.31 -13.45 -30.34
N GLN A 411 -5.07 -13.35 -29.83
CA GLN A 411 -3.95 -12.77 -30.53
C GLN A 411 -3.61 -13.53 -31.82
N SER A 412 -3.74 -14.85 -31.82
CA SER A 412 -3.45 -15.69 -32.99
C SER A 412 -4.32 -15.34 -34.21
N PHE A 413 -5.56 -14.86 -34.00
CA PHE A 413 -6.42 -14.39 -35.08
C PHE A 413 -5.92 -13.09 -35.73
N TYR A 414 -5.09 -12.33 -35.02
CA TYR A 414 -4.48 -11.11 -35.52
C TYR A 414 -3.02 -11.30 -35.98
N LYS A 415 -2.49 -12.53 -35.96
CA LYS A 415 -1.06 -12.81 -36.24
C LYS A 415 -0.59 -12.32 -37.62
N ASP A 416 -1.48 -12.37 -38.61
CA ASP A 416 -1.18 -11.96 -39.99
C ASP A 416 -1.44 -10.46 -40.21
N THR A 417 -1.82 -9.73 -39.16
CA THR A 417 -1.94 -8.27 -39.13
C THR A 417 -0.68 -7.63 -38.55
N ARG A 418 -0.62 -6.29 -38.51
CA ARG A 418 0.44 -5.55 -37.81
C ARG A 418 0.10 -5.23 -36.35
N ILE A 419 -0.98 -5.80 -35.83
CA ILE A 419 -1.50 -5.53 -34.49
C ILE A 419 -0.98 -6.62 -33.55
N GLN A 420 -0.29 -6.21 -32.50
CA GLN A 420 0.17 -7.10 -31.44
C GLN A 420 -0.49 -6.68 -30.14
N LEU A 421 -1.20 -7.63 -29.53
CA LEU A 421 -1.79 -7.47 -28.21
C LEU A 421 -0.83 -8.07 -27.18
N ARG A 422 -0.71 -7.44 -26.01
CA ARG A 422 0.09 -7.97 -24.90
C ARG A 422 -0.66 -7.77 -23.61
N LEU A 423 -0.81 -8.83 -22.83
CA LEU A 423 -1.34 -8.72 -21.47
C LEU A 423 -0.38 -7.87 -20.63
N ARG A 424 -0.92 -6.85 -19.94
CA ARG A 424 -0.14 -5.88 -19.16
C ARG A 424 -0.36 -6.02 -17.66
N ASP A 425 -1.62 -6.10 -17.26
CA ASP A 425 -2.06 -6.19 -15.87
C ASP A 425 -3.28 -7.11 -15.83
N LEU A 426 -3.51 -7.72 -14.68
CA LEU A 426 -4.66 -8.57 -14.43
C LEU A 426 -5.23 -8.27 -13.04
N ASP A 427 -6.56 -8.14 -12.97
CA ASP A 427 -7.28 -7.91 -11.72
C ASP A 427 -8.45 -8.87 -11.59
N LEU A 428 -8.60 -9.48 -10.41
CA LEU A 428 -9.73 -10.35 -10.08
C LEU A 428 -10.53 -9.71 -8.95
N ARG A 429 -11.82 -9.46 -9.21
CA ARG A 429 -12.75 -8.88 -8.24
C ARG A 429 -13.97 -9.76 -8.08
N VAL A 430 -14.46 -9.85 -6.84
CA VAL A 430 -15.68 -10.59 -6.50
C VAL A 430 -16.75 -9.56 -6.17
N ASN A 431 -17.74 -9.44 -7.06
CA ASN A 431 -18.91 -8.58 -6.87
C ASN A 431 -20.11 -9.24 -7.57
N GLU A 432 -21.11 -9.63 -6.78
CA GLU A 432 -22.31 -10.33 -7.25
C GLU A 432 -23.08 -9.54 -8.31
N ARG A 433 -23.30 -8.23 -8.10
CA ARG A 433 -24.02 -7.40 -9.06
C ARG A 433 -23.31 -7.35 -10.41
N TRP A 434 -22.00 -7.15 -10.40
CA TRP A 434 -21.20 -7.10 -11.62
C TRP A 434 -21.13 -8.46 -12.31
N ALA A 435 -21.03 -9.54 -11.52
CA ALA A 435 -21.03 -10.91 -12.02
C ALA A 435 -22.29 -11.23 -12.82
N ASP A 436 -23.46 -10.76 -12.37
CA ASP A 436 -24.75 -10.91 -13.04
C ASP A 436 -24.99 -9.90 -14.19
N GLY A 437 -23.98 -9.06 -14.47
CA GLY A 437 -24.05 -8.03 -15.51
C GLY A 437 -24.83 -6.78 -15.12
N HIS A 438 -25.19 -6.62 -13.84
CA HIS A 438 -25.79 -5.38 -13.34
C HIS A 438 -24.72 -4.35 -13.00
N ASP A 439 -25.09 -3.07 -13.14
CA ASP A 439 -24.23 -1.93 -12.80
C ASP A 439 -22.86 -1.92 -13.54
N SER A 440 -22.89 -2.36 -14.80
CA SER A 440 -21.68 -2.45 -15.64
C SER A 440 -21.06 -1.09 -15.97
N ALA A 441 -21.79 0.01 -15.80
CA ALA A 441 -21.24 1.36 -15.94
C ALA A 441 -20.25 1.65 -14.80
N HIS A 442 -20.71 1.49 -13.55
CA HIS A 442 -19.88 1.71 -12.37
C HIS A 442 -18.75 0.67 -12.25
N MET A 443 -18.99 -0.59 -12.64
CA MET A 443 -17.93 -1.59 -12.76
C MET A 443 -16.79 -1.10 -13.65
N ARG A 444 -17.10 -0.58 -14.84
CA ARG A 444 -16.08 -0.13 -15.79
C ARG A 444 -15.35 1.11 -15.27
N GLU A 445 -16.08 2.09 -14.74
CA GLU A 445 -15.50 3.25 -14.05
C GLU A 445 -14.52 2.84 -12.95
N THR A 446 -14.94 1.93 -12.08
CA THR A 446 -14.12 1.50 -10.93
C THR A 446 -12.90 0.68 -11.34
N LEU A 447 -13.03 -0.14 -12.39
CA LEU A 447 -12.00 -1.10 -12.80
C LEU A 447 -11.16 -0.62 -14.00
N TYR A 448 -11.47 0.55 -14.56
CA TYR A 448 -10.76 1.08 -15.71
C TYR A 448 -9.28 1.29 -15.40
N LYS A 449 -8.41 0.75 -16.24
CA LYS A 449 -6.96 0.89 -16.12
C LYS A 449 -6.32 1.27 -17.46
N GLY A 450 -5.19 1.96 -17.36
CA GLY A 450 -4.40 2.34 -18.52
C GLY A 450 -4.86 3.64 -19.20
N GLY A 451 -4.25 3.95 -20.34
CA GLY A 451 -4.55 5.13 -21.15
C GLY A 451 -5.30 4.75 -22.44
N SER A 452 -5.40 5.70 -23.37
CA SER A 452 -6.12 5.54 -24.64
C SER A 452 -5.60 4.44 -25.58
N ARG A 453 -4.44 3.85 -25.26
CA ARG A 453 -3.80 2.75 -26.00
C ARG A 453 -3.99 1.38 -25.34
N ASP A 454 -4.42 1.37 -24.10
CA ASP A 454 -4.63 0.14 -23.34
C ASP A 454 -6.06 -0.35 -23.58
N LEU A 455 -6.22 -1.64 -23.84
CA LEU A 455 -7.51 -2.30 -23.99
C LEU A 455 -7.91 -2.89 -22.64
N ASN A 456 -9.06 -2.48 -22.10
CA ASN A 456 -9.65 -3.10 -20.92
C ASN A 456 -10.61 -4.23 -21.34
N LEU A 457 -10.39 -5.44 -20.82
CA LEU A 457 -11.27 -6.60 -21.00
C LEU A 457 -11.88 -6.99 -19.65
N TYR A 458 -13.19 -6.86 -19.53
CA TYR A 458 -13.95 -7.20 -18.32
C TYR A 458 -14.65 -8.54 -18.49
N TYR A 459 -14.18 -9.56 -17.79
CA TYR A 459 -14.81 -10.87 -17.79
C TYR A 459 -15.84 -10.96 -16.65
N ILE A 460 -17.08 -11.34 -16.95
CA ILE A 460 -18.17 -11.46 -15.97
C ILE A 460 -18.79 -12.88 -15.98
N GLU A 461 -19.52 -13.25 -14.92
CA GLU A 461 -20.08 -14.60 -14.78
C GLU A 461 -21.37 -14.83 -15.56
N ALA A 462 -22.08 -13.75 -15.92
CA ALA A 462 -23.29 -13.83 -16.72
C ALA A 462 -23.05 -14.60 -18.02
N GLU A 463 -23.94 -15.52 -18.37
CA GLU A 463 -23.83 -16.30 -19.61
C GLU A 463 -24.05 -15.43 -20.87
N GLN A 464 -24.76 -14.31 -20.69
CA GLN A 464 -25.16 -13.36 -21.74
C GLN A 464 -25.15 -11.94 -21.18
N LEU A 465 -25.04 -10.95 -22.05
CA LEU A 465 -24.87 -9.52 -21.70
C LEU A 465 -26.19 -8.73 -21.75
N GLU A 466 -27.34 -9.38 -21.58
CA GLU A 466 -28.66 -8.73 -21.66
C GLU A 466 -28.88 -7.66 -20.58
N ASN A 467 -28.30 -7.85 -19.40
CA ASN A 467 -28.34 -6.89 -18.29
C ASN A 467 -27.31 -5.76 -18.43
N VAL A 468 -26.30 -5.96 -19.29
CA VAL A 468 -25.18 -5.03 -19.50
C VAL A 468 -25.52 -4.05 -20.62
N VAL A 469 -26.08 -4.55 -21.73
CA VAL A 469 -26.41 -3.75 -22.91
C VAL A 469 -27.77 -4.14 -23.44
N LEU A 470 -28.65 -3.14 -23.57
CA LEU A 470 -29.96 -3.29 -24.18
C LEU A 470 -29.81 -3.61 -25.67
N THR A 471 -29.91 -4.89 -26.00
CA THR A 471 -29.81 -5.42 -27.36
C THR A 471 -30.99 -6.31 -27.67
N LYS A 472 -31.37 -6.42 -28.95
CA LYS A 472 -32.49 -7.27 -29.37
C LYS A 472 -32.15 -8.76 -29.31
N GLU A 473 -30.87 -9.08 -29.44
CA GLU A 473 -30.34 -10.43 -29.44
C GLU A 473 -29.30 -10.55 -28.33
N PRO A 474 -29.28 -11.66 -27.59
CA PRO A 474 -28.35 -11.84 -26.51
C PRO A 474 -26.90 -11.86 -27.03
N LEU A 475 -26.10 -10.93 -26.53
CA LEU A 475 -24.68 -10.84 -26.84
C LEU A 475 -23.84 -11.60 -25.81
N LYS A 476 -22.74 -12.20 -26.26
CA LYS A 476 -21.70 -12.76 -25.37
C LYS A 476 -20.51 -11.81 -25.18
N VAL A 477 -20.27 -10.93 -26.14
CA VAL A 477 -19.20 -9.94 -26.06
C VAL A 477 -19.73 -8.61 -26.55
N TYR A 478 -19.45 -7.56 -25.78
CA TYR A 478 -19.74 -6.19 -26.16
C TYR A 478 -18.46 -5.38 -26.08
N CYS A 479 -18.09 -4.71 -27.16
CA CYS A 479 -16.96 -3.79 -27.20
C CYS A 479 -17.46 -2.39 -27.50
N SER A 480 -16.97 -1.39 -26.76
CA SER A 480 -17.21 0.01 -27.11
C SER A 480 -16.56 0.31 -28.46
N PHE A 481 -17.27 1.03 -29.32
CA PHE A 481 -16.63 1.66 -30.46
C PHE A 481 -15.67 2.76 -29.95
N PRO A 482 -14.50 2.98 -30.57
CA PRO A 482 -13.64 4.07 -30.15
C PRO A 482 -14.41 5.37 -30.20
N TYR A 483 -14.50 6.04 -29.06
CA TYR A 483 -14.74 7.46 -29.06
C TYR A 483 -13.58 8.06 -29.83
N SER A 484 -13.85 8.69 -30.99
CA SER A 484 -12.80 9.49 -31.61
C SER A 484 -12.31 10.44 -30.51
N SER A 485 -10.99 10.61 -30.38
CA SER A 485 -10.40 11.51 -29.39
C SER A 485 -11.03 12.90 -29.43
N TRP A 486 -11.56 13.29 -30.60
CA TRP A 486 -12.39 14.47 -30.81
C TRP A 486 -13.76 14.44 -30.09
N TRP A 487 -14.52 13.34 -30.18
CA TRP A 487 -15.80 13.20 -29.48
C TRP A 487 -15.62 13.03 -27.97
N ALA A 488 -14.61 12.29 -27.49
CA ALA A 488 -14.29 12.22 -26.07
C ALA A 488 -13.94 13.61 -25.50
N TYR A 489 -13.17 14.40 -26.26
CA TYR A 489 -12.85 15.79 -25.89
C TYR A 489 -14.07 16.71 -25.88
N LEU A 490 -15.03 16.52 -26.79
CA LEU A 490 -16.23 17.37 -26.88
C LEU A 490 -17.38 16.95 -25.96
N ALA A 491 -17.52 15.65 -25.71
CA ALA A 491 -18.65 15.10 -24.97
C ALA A 491 -18.45 15.13 -23.45
N TYR A 492 -17.24 15.42 -22.96
CA TYR A 492 -16.84 15.16 -21.57
C TYR A 492 -17.14 13.71 -21.12
N SER A 493 -17.36 12.79 -22.07
CA SER A 493 -17.69 11.40 -21.78
C SER A 493 -16.41 10.69 -21.34
N GLU A 494 -16.46 10.07 -20.17
CA GLU A 494 -15.27 9.56 -19.51
C GLU A 494 -14.66 8.38 -20.29
N PRO A 495 -13.31 8.33 -20.41
CA PRO A 495 -12.60 7.20 -21.03
C PRO A 495 -12.89 5.87 -20.32
N GLU A 496 -13.43 5.94 -19.11
CA GLU A 496 -13.78 4.89 -18.18
C GLU A 496 -14.74 3.83 -18.75
N HIS A 497 -15.51 4.13 -19.79
CA HIS A 497 -16.38 3.15 -20.44
C HIS A 497 -15.75 2.44 -21.64
N ASP A 498 -14.49 2.74 -21.97
CA ASP A 498 -13.79 2.13 -23.08
C ASP A 498 -13.26 0.72 -22.75
N GLY A 499 -13.43 -0.21 -23.69
CA GLY A 499 -13.01 -1.59 -23.58
C GLY A 499 -14.09 -2.58 -24.04
N CYS A 500 -13.95 -3.83 -23.61
CA CYS A 500 -14.93 -4.88 -23.90
C CYS A 500 -15.38 -5.61 -22.64
N ILE A 501 -16.65 -6.00 -22.60
CA ILE A 501 -17.22 -6.88 -21.58
C ILE A 501 -17.45 -8.25 -22.22
N VAL A 502 -16.98 -9.30 -21.57
CA VAL A 502 -16.96 -10.69 -22.04
C VAL A 502 -17.74 -11.55 -21.06
N ALA A 503 -18.85 -12.12 -21.52
CA ALA A 503 -19.70 -13.03 -20.77
C ALA A 503 -18.98 -14.37 -20.51
N ALA A 504 -19.41 -15.08 -19.46
CA ALA A 504 -18.93 -16.42 -19.19
C ALA A 504 -19.25 -17.35 -20.37
N GLY A 505 -18.22 -18.10 -20.81
CA GLY A 505 -18.38 -19.01 -21.94
C GLY A 505 -18.46 -18.31 -23.30
N ALA A 506 -18.05 -17.05 -23.40
CA ALA A 506 -17.66 -16.46 -24.68
C ALA A 506 -16.45 -17.23 -25.26
N TRP A 507 -16.43 -17.38 -26.59
CA TRP A 507 -15.31 -18.00 -27.29
C TRP A 507 -14.29 -16.96 -27.72
N PRO A 508 -12.99 -17.30 -27.77
CA PRO A 508 -11.93 -16.41 -28.23
C PRO A 508 -12.21 -15.78 -29.60
N SER A 509 -12.78 -16.55 -30.54
CA SER A 509 -13.16 -16.07 -31.87
C SER A 509 -14.28 -15.02 -31.85
N VAL A 510 -15.23 -15.14 -30.93
CA VAL A 510 -16.30 -14.15 -30.73
C VAL A 510 -15.71 -12.88 -30.13
N THR A 511 -14.80 -13.01 -29.16
CA THR A 511 -14.08 -11.87 -28.58
C THR A 511 -13.24 -11.16 -29.63
N ALA A 512 -12.50 -11.89 -30.47
CA ALA A 512 -11.74 -11.32 -31.59
C ALA A 512 -12.65 -10.65 -32.65
N THR A 513 -13.84 -11.17 -32.88
CA THR A 513 -14.80 -10.50 -33.78
C THR A 513 -15.22 -9.16 -33.20
N ALA A 514 -15.65 -9.13 -31.94
CA ALA A 514 -16.09 -7.93 -31.26
C ALA A 514 -14.98 -6.88 -31.09
N LEU A 515 -13.72 -7.32 -30.87
CA LEU A 515 -12.57 -6.43 -30.71
C LEU A 515 -12.36 -5.52 -31.91
N GLN A 516 -12.76 -5.93 -33.12
CA GLN A 516 -12.69 -5.07 -34.31
C GLN A 516 -13.49 -3.78 -34.12
N HIS A 517 -14.63 -3.82 -33.40
CA HIS A 517 -15.39 -2.62 -33.06
C HIS A 517 -14.60 -1.67 -32.16
N TRP A 518 -13.86 -2.19 -31.17
CA TRP A 518 -12.98 -1.38 -30.32
C TRP A 518 -11.83 -0.73 -31.09
N MET A 519 -11.38 -1.35 -32.19
CA MET A 519 -10.41 -0.76 -33.11
C MET A 519 -11.03 0.32 -34.02
N GLY A 520 -12.36 0.37 -34.15
CA GLY A 520 -13.10 1.32 -34.99
C GLY A 520 -13.63 0.73 -36.29
N VAL A 521 -13.67 -0.59 -36.43
CA VAL A 521 -14.28 -1.25 -37.59
C VAL A 521 -15.79 -1.30 -37.39
N MET A 522 -16.54 -0.63 -38.27
CA MET A 522 -18.01 -0.62 -38.19
C MET A 522 -18.62 -1.96 -38.62
N ASN A 523 -18.11 -2.53 -39.71
CA ASN A 523 -18.55 -3.83 -40.23
C ASN A 523 -17.48 -4.86 -39.91
N ALA A 524 -17.53 -5.40 -38.69
CA ALA A 524 -16.59 -6.42 -38.26
C ALA A 524 -16.67 -7.65 -39.19
N ARG A 525 -15.53 -8.26 -39.46
CA ARG A 525 -15.47 -9.56 -40.12
C ARG A 525 -15.95 -10.61 -39.16
N ASP A 526 -16.99 -11.32 -39.57
CA ASP A 526 -17.48 -12.49 -38.84
C ASP A 526 -16.45 -13.62 -38.87
N ARG A 527 -16.69 -14.59 -37.99
CA ARG A 527 -15.96 -15.86 -37.91
C ARG A 527 -16.02 -16.61 -39.24
N SER A 528 -14.91 -17.23 -39.66
CA SER A 528 -14.91 -18.01 -40.91
C SER A 528 -15.71 -19.31 -40.80
N CYS A 529 -15.93 -19.81 -39.58
CA CYS A 529 -16.74 -21.01 -39.35
C CYS A 529 -17.45 -21.02 -37.99
N GLY A 530 -18.29 -22.04 -37.76
CA GLY A 530 -19.05 -22.20 -36.52
C GLY A 530 -18.21 -22.58 -35.30
N ASP A 531 -17.01 -23.14 -35.51
CA ASP A 531 -16.11 -23.66 -34.49
C ASP A 531 -15.54 -22.53 -33.59
N PRO A 532 -15.40 -22.76 -32.27
CA PRO A 532 -14.67 -21.86 -31.37
C PRO A 532 -13.29 -21.44 -31.87
N GLU A 533 -12.56 -22.36 -32.52
CA GLU A 533 -11.19 -22.14 -33.02
C GLU A 533 -11.16 -21.34 -34.34
N CYS A 534 -12.30 -21.19 -35.01
CA CYS A 534 -12.40 -20.38 -36.24
C CYS A 534 -12.64 -18.91 -35.90
N GLY A 535 -11.58 -18.12 -35.93
CA GLY A 535 -11.65 -16.67 -35.81
C GLY A 535 -12.05 -15.95 -37.10
N PRO A 536 -12.06 -14.60 -37.07
CA PRO A 536 -12.20 -13.80 -38.27
C PRO A 536 -10.97 -13.95 -39.18
N GLU A 537 -11.22 -14.03 -40.49
CA GLU A 537 -10.18 -14.01 -41.51
C GLU A 537 -10.15 -12.64 -42.21
N PHE A 538 -8.95 -12.05 -42.28
CA PHE A 538 -8.78 -10.69 -42.78
C PHE A 538 -8.14 -10.68 -44.16
N ALA A 539 -8.81 -10.04 -45.13
CA ALA A 539 -8.15 -9.71 -46.39
C ALA A 539 -7.08 -8.62 -46.18
N GLU A 540 -6.11 -8.49 -47.07
CA GLU A 540 -5.05 -7.47 -46.95
C GLU A 540 -5.59 -6.04 -46.76
N ALA A 541 -6.70 -5.71 -47.42
CA ALA A 541 -7.37 -4.42 -47.23
C ALA A 541 -7.93 -4.23 -45.81
N ASP A 542 -8.45 -5.30 -45.19
CA ASP A 542 -8.99 -5.26 -43.82
C ASP A 542 -7.86 -5.07 -42.82
N LYS A 543 -6.74 -5.79 -43.00
CA LYS A 543 -5.54 -5.71 -42.14
C LYS A 543 -4.99 -4.28 -42.08
N GLU A 544 -4.81 -3.66 -43.24
CA GLU A 544 -4.31 -2.30 -43.36
C GLU A 544 -5.31 -1.28 -42.79
N ASN A 545 -6.62 -1.49 -43.04
CA ASN A 545 -7.65 -0.61 -42.51
C ASN A 545 -7.73 -0.65 -40.97
N MET A 546 -7.71 -1.84 -40.36
CA MET A 546 -7.68 -1.99 -38.90
C MET A 546 -6.48 -1.29 -38.27
N TYR A 547 -5.29 -1.47 -38.85
CA TYR A 547 -4.08 -0.81 -38.37
C TYR A 547 -4.20 0.73 -38.42
N ARG A 548 -4.76 1.27 -39.51
CA ARG A 548 -5.00 2.73 -39.66
C ARG A 548 -6.03 3.25 -38.67
N LEU A 549 -7.13 2.52 -38.47
CA LEU A 549 -8.18 2.91 -37.53
C LEU A 549 -7.66 2.89 -36.09
N LEU A 550 -6.87 1.88 -35.72
CA LEU A 550 -6.25 1.80 -34.42
C LEU A 550 -5.21 2.92 -34.22
N ALA A 551 -4.42 3.26 -35.24
CA ALA A 551 -3.55 4.43 -35.21
C ALA A 551 -4.34 5.75 -35.04
N LEU A 552 -5.42 5.94 -35.80
CA LEU A 552 -6.22 7.15 -35.74
C LEU A 552 -6.93 7.33 -34.38
N ASN A 553 -7.51 6.24 -33.86
CA ASN A 553 -8.39 6.29 -32.71
C ASN A 553 -7.65 6.11 -31.37
N ARG A 554 -6.53 5.36 -31.37
CA ARG A 554 -5.84 4.94 -30.14
C ARG A 554 -4.43 5.53 -30.01
N PHE A 555 -3.74 5.81 -31.13
CA PHE A 555 -2.45 6.50 -31.09
C PHE A 555 -2.65 8.03 -31.09
N VAL A 556 -3.14 8.57 -29.98
CA VAL A 556 -3.02 10.02 -29.74
C VAL A 556 -1.60 10.29 -29.26
N PRO A 557 -0.80 11.17 -29.91
CA PRO A 557 0.40 11.70 -29.28
C PRO A 557 -0.07 12.45 -28.05
N ILE A 558 0.25 11.95 -26.86
CA ILE A 558 0.09 12.75 -25.64
C ILE A 558 0.94 13.98 -25.85
N GLU A 559 0.30 15.10 -26.21
CA GLU A 559 0.93 16.39 -26.27
C GLU A 559 1.68 16.56 -24.94
N LYS A 560 2.98 16.84 -25.02
CA LYS A 560 3.82 17.25 -23.89
C LYS A 560 2.96 18.10 -22.97
N LYS A 561 2.83 17.70 -21.69
CA LYS A 561 2.20 18.44 -20.58
C LYS A 561 2.06 19.91 -20.97
N ARG A 562 0.81 20.38 -21.20
CA ARG A 562 0.54 21.81 -21.39
C ARG A 562 1.36 22.57 -20.33
N PRO A 563 2.21 23.53 -20.71
CA PRO A 563 2.88 24.36 -19.73
C PRO A 563 1.81 24.96 -18.83
N VAL A 564 1.97 24.78 -17.52
CA VAL A 564 1.09 25.36 -16.50
C VAL A 564 1.06 26.87 -16.80
N THR A 565 -0.03 27.32 -17.40
CA THR A 565 -0.20 28.72 -17.77
C THR A 565 -0.11 29.57 -16.51
N ALA A 566 0.70 30.61 -16.60
CA ALA A 566 1.09 31.55 -15.56
C ALA A 566 -0.11 32.35 -15.01
N ARG A 567 -0.96 31.71 -14.19
CA ARG A 567 -2.03 32.39 -13.46
C ARG A 567 -1.71 32.65 -11.98
N ALA A 568 -0.57 32.16 -11.48
CA ALA A 568 -0.15 32.32 -10.09
C ALA A 568 0.68 33.59 -9.79
N VAL A 569 0.81 34.54 -10.73
CA VAL A 569 1.58 35.79 -10.51
C VAL A 569 0.68 37.00 -10.21
N ALA A 570 -0.65 36.88 -10.30
CA ALA A 570 -1.56 38.01 -10.14
C ALA A 570 -2.09 38.22 -8.71
N GLU A 571 -1.84 37.31 -7.76
CA GLU A 571 -2.36 37.44 -6.37
C GLU A 571 -1.29 37.87 -5.34
N GLY A 572 -0.15 38.39 -5.82
CA GLY A 572 0.93 38.95 -4.96
C GLY A 572 1.00 40.49 -4.97
N LEU A 573 -0.02 41.18 -5.49
CA LEU A 573 -0.09 42.65 -5.52
C LEU A 573 -1.49 43.14 -5.15
N ILE A 574 -1.91 42.89 -3.90
CA ILE A 574 -2.75 43.79 -3.08
C ILE A 574 -2.28 43.67 -1.64
#